data_AF-A0A151JU50-F1
#
_entry.id   AF-A0A151JU50-F1
#
_cell.length_a   1.000
_cell.length_b   1.000
_cell.length_c   1.000
_cell.angle_alpha   90.00
_cell.angle_beta   90.00
_cell.angle_gamma   90.00
#
_symmetry.space_group_name_H-M   'P 1'
#
loop_
_entity.id
_entity.type
_entity.pdbx_description
1 polymer ?
#
loop_
_entity_poly.entity_id
_entity_poly.type
_entity_poly.pdbx_seq_one_letter_code
_entity_poly.pdbx_strand_id
1 'polypeptide(L)'
;MDLLKIGVITLFMMLWGQLLILRSRIIQTKRSIINRPMKMVCPMNRRQHIDLNLNLFRKLVITDHEEFFRYTRMWPEQFEFLLNLVYPYLEKHSIRKPLSPKVCLGLTLS
;
A
#
# COMPACT_ATOMS: atom_id res chain seq x y z
N MET A 1 -66.31 -9.84 6.59
CA MET A 1 -64.83 -9.78 6.53
C MET A 1 -64.45 -8.39 6.99
N ASP A 2 -64.09 -8.30 8.26
CA ASP A 2 -64.20 -7.07 9.03
C ASP A 2 -63.08 -6.11 8.64
N LEU A 3 -63.42 -4.86 8.29
CA LEU A 3 -62.47 -3.81 7.88
C LEU A 3 -61.28 -3.69 8.85
N LEU A 4 -61.51 -3.97 10.13
CA LEU A 4 -60.50 -4.00 11.18
C LEU A 4 -59.41 -5.05 10.94
N LYS A 5 -59.77 -6.25 10.46
CA LYS A 5 -58.81 -7.32 10.12
C LYS A 5 -57.92 -6.90 8.96
N ILE A 6 -58.49 -6.24 7.96
CA ILE A 6 -57.75 -5.72 6.81
C ILE A 6 -56.77 -4.63 7.26
N GLY A 7 -57.23 -3.71 8.14
CA GLY A 7 -56.38 -2.67 8.71
C GLY A 7 -55.22 -3.22 9.54
N VAL A 8 -55.44 -4.26 10.34
CA VAL A 8 -54.36 -4.90 11.13
C VAL A 8 -53.34 -5.58 10.21
N ILE A 9 -53.79 -6.24 9.14
CA ILE A 9 -52.90 -6.89 8.17
C ILE A 9 -52.05 -5.85 7.43
N THR A 10 -52.62 -4.73 6.97
CA THR A 10 -51.85 -3.71 6.26
C THR A 10 -50.83 -3.04 7.18
N LEU A 11 -51.18 -2.78 8.44
CA LEU A 11 -50.29 -2.19 9.43
C LEU A 11 -49.13 -3.14 9.78
N PHE A 12 -49.43 -4.44 9.92
CA PHE A 12 -48.42 -5.47 10.10
C PHE A 12 -47.44 -5.54 8.92
N MET A 13 -47.94 -5.54 7.68
CA MET A 13 -47.10 -5.55 6.48
C MET A 13 -46.21 -4.29 6.37
N MET A 14 -46.73 -3.12 6.75
CA MET A 14 -45.97 -1.87 6.79
C MET A 14 -44.83 -1.91 7.79
N LEU A 15 -45.09 -2.36 9.03
CA LEU A 15 -44.09 -2.50 10.08
C LEU A 15 -43.02 -3.54 9.69
N TRP A 16 -43.43 -4.64 9.07
CA TRP A 16 -42.51 -5.68 8.61
C TRP A 16 -41.57 -5.17 7.51
N GLY A 17 -42.10 -4.40 6.56
CA GLY A 17 -41.31 -3.75 5.51
C GLY A 17 -40.25 -2.78 6.05
N GLN A 18 -40.61 -1.97 7.05
CA GLN A 18 -39.68 -1.03 7.70
C GLN A 18 -38.52 -1.77 8.41
N LEU A 19 -38.81 -2.89 9.08
CA LEU A 19 -37.81 -3.76 9.72
C LEU A 19 -36.82 -4.37 8.70
N LEU A 20 -37.31 -4.81 7.55
CA LEU A 20 -36.45 -5.35 6.49
C LEU A 20 -35.51 -4.27 5.90
N ILE A 21 -36.01 -3.05 5.69
CA ILE A 21 -35.21 -1.92 5.19
C ILE A 21 -34.13 -1.53 6.20
N LEU A 22 -34.44 -1.54 7.50
CA LEU A 22 -33.45 -1.23 8.53
C LEU A 22 -32.32 -2.27 8.57
N ARG A 23 -32.66 -3.56 8.48
CA ARG A 23 -31.68 -4.66 8.44
C ARG A 23 -30.78 -4.59 7.22
N SER A 24 -31.33 -4.30 6.03
CA SER A 24 -30.52 -4.21 4.80
C SER A 24 -29.53 -3.06 4.85
N ARG A 25 -29.89 -1.91 5.42
CA ARG A 25 -28.98 -0.76 5.64
C ARG A 25 -27.85 -1.08 6.62
N ILE A 26 -28.13 -1.80 7.71
CA ILE A 26 -27.10 -2.24 8.67
C ILE A 26 -26.10 -3.21 8.00
N ILE A 27 -26.58 -4.11 7.15
CA ILE A 27 -25.71 -5.04 6.42
C ILE A 27 -24.85 -4.30 5.40
N GLN A 28 -25.42 -3.34 4.66
CA GLN A 28 -24.68 -2.53 3.69
C GLN A 28 -23.61 -1.66 4.34
N THR A 29 -23.88 -1.05 5.50
CA THR A 29 -22.90 -0.25 6.25
C THR A 29 -21.76 -1.12 6.80
N LYS A 30 -22.05 -2.31 7.34
CA LYS A 30 -21.00 -3.28 7.75
C LYS A 30 -20.14 -3.73 6.57
N ARG A 31 -20.74 -3.99 5.41
CA ARG A 31 -20.00 -4.31 4.18
C ARG A 31 -19.15 -3.14 3.69
N SER A 32 -19.60 -1.89 3.81
CA SER A 32 -18.80 -0.71 3.46
C SER A 32 -17.57 -0.55 4.36
N ILE A 33 -17.67 -0.85 5.65
CA ILE A 33 -16.53 -0.74 6.58
C ILE A 33 -15.52 -1.87 6.34
N ILE A 34 -15.99 -3.11 6.18
CA ILE A 34 -15.13 -4.28 5.93
C ILE A 34 -14.49 -4.22 4.53
N ASN A 35 -15.22 -3.72 3.52
CA ASN A 35 -14.74 -3.60 2.14
C ASN A 35 -14.14 -2.23 1.82
N ARG A 36 -13.95 -1.34 2.80
CA ARG A 36 -13.01 -0.23 2.63
C ARG A 36 -11.64 -0.88 2.70
N PRO A 37 -10.92 -1.07 1.57
CA PRO A 37 -9.50 -1.33 1.69
C PRO A 37 -8.98 -0.15 2.51
N MET A 38 -8.37 -0.44 3.65
CA MET A 38 -7.68 0.55 4.45
C MET A 38 -6.69 1.22 3.50
N LYS A 39 -7.11 2.35 2.93
CA LYS A 39 -6.39 3.04 1.88
C LYS A 39 -5.24 3.68 2.64
N MET A 40 -4.16 2.91 2.82
CA MET A 40 -2.89 3.41 3.31
C MET A 40 -2.65 4.67 2.49
N VAL A 41 -2.76 5.82 3.15
CA VAL A 41 -2.54 7.15 2.58
C VAL A 41 -1.31 7.02 1.70
N CYS A 42 -1.50 7.12 0.38
CA CYS A 42 -0.47 6.74 -0.57
C CYS A 42 0.75 7.63 -0.35
N PRO A 43 1.94 7.11 -0.05
CA PRO A 43 3.16 7.88 -0.25
C PRO A 43 3.49 7.79 -1.75
N MET A 44 2.57 8.22 -2.62
CA MET A 44 2.75 8.12 -4.07
C MET A 44 3.92 9.02 -4.52
N ASN A 45 4.01 10.23 -3.95
CA ASN A 45 5.13 11.16 -4.18
C ASN A 45 6.48 10.58 -3.71
N ARG A 46 6.51 9.81 -2.60
CA ARG A 46 7.75 9.19 -2.13
C ARG A 46 8.28 8.13 -3.09
N ARG A 47 7.37 7.36 -3.73
CA ARG A 47 7.77 6.34 -4.71
C ARG A 47 8.33 6.94 -6.01
N GLN A 48 7.79 8.06 -6.48
CA GLN A 48 8.30 8.70 -7.70
C GLN A 48 9.75 9.18 -7.54
N HIS A 49 10.08 9.81 -6.40
CA HIS A 49 11.47 10.19 -6.11
C HIS A 49 12.39 8.97 -5.97
N ILE A 50 11.89 7.90 -5.34
CA ILE A 50 12.65 6.64 -5.23
C ILE A 50 12.94 6.07 -6.62
N ASP A 51 11.95 5.97 -7.51
CA ASP A 51 12.12 5.42 -8.86
C ASP A 51 13.06 6.29 -9.72
N LEU A 52 12.99 7.61 -9.58
CA LEU A 52 13.91 8.54 -10.26
C LEU A 52 15.35 8.30 -9.80
N ASN A 53 15.58 8.23 -8.49
CA ASN A 53 16.90 7.95 -7.92
C ASN A 53 17.41 6.56 -8.30
N LEU A 54 16.52 5.57 -8.41
CA LEU A 54 16.85 4.20 -8.84
C LEU A 54 17.40 4.17 -10.27
N ASN A 55 16.75 4.92 -11.17
CA ASN A 55 17.17 5.03 -12.57
C ASN A 55 18.49 5.79 -12.70
N LEU A 56 18.68 6.83 -11.91
CA LEU A 56 19.95 7.57 -11.81
C LEU A 56 21.07 6.65 -11.30
N PHE A 57 20.85 5.96 -10.19
CA PHE A 57 21.84 5.05 -9.61
C PHE A 57 22.23 3.92 -10.56
N ARG A 58 21.26 3.32 -11.28
CA ARG A 58 21.55 2.32 -12.31
C ARG A 58 22.39 2.87 -13.45
N LYS A 59 22.12 4.10 -13.90
CA LYS A 59 22.93 4.77 -14.92
C LYS A 59 24.35 5.01 -14.41
N LEU A 60 24.49 5.56 -13.20
CA LEU A 60 25.80 5.85 -12.59
C LEU A 60 26.69 4.61 -12.48
N VAL A 61 26.12 3.46 -12.09
CA VAL A 61 26.87 2.20 -12.02
C VAL A 61 27.38 1.73 -13.39
N ILE A 62 26.67 2.05 -14.48
CA ILE A 62 26.97 1.58 -15.84
C ILE A 62 27.84 2.57 -16.62
N THR A 63 27.64 3.88 -16.40
CA THR A 63 28.21 4.92 -17.25
C THR A 63 29.56 5.44 -16.76
N ASP A 64 29.77 5.61 -15.45
CA ASP A 64 31.07 6.08 -14.92
C ASP A 64 31.28 5.81 -13.42
N HIS A 65 32.41 5.17 -13.08
CA HIS A 65 32.80 4.89 -11.69
C HIS A 65 33.14 6.15 -10.88
N GLU A 66 33.60 7.21 -11.54
CA GLU A 66 33.93 8.49 -10.89
C GLU A 66 32.65 9.22 -10.44
N GLU A 67 31.60 9.18 -11.25
CA GLU A 67 30.30 9.76 -10.89
C GLU A 67 29.63 8.95 -9.77
N PHE A 68 29.78 7.62 -9.81
CA PHE A 68 29.39 6.74 -8.70
C PHE A 68 30.10 7.09 -7.39
N PHE A 69 31.41 7.34 -7.44
CA PHE A 69 32.18 7.78 -6.28
C PHE A 69 31.72 9.15 -5.78
N ARG A 70 31.42 10.11 -6.66
CA ARG A 70 30.86 11.40 -6.25
C ARG A 70 29.51 11.26 -5.56
N TYR A 71 28.69 10.31 -6.00
CA TYR A 71 27.35 10.06 -5.47
C TYR A 71 27.36 9.30 -4.13
N THR A 72 28.14 8.23 -4.02
CA THR A 72 28.15 7.34 -2.84
C THR A 72 29.34 7.56 -1.89
N ARG A 73 30.32 8.38 -2.31
CA ARG A 73 31.62 8.59 -1.63
C ARG A 73 32.43 7.31 -1.40
N MET A 74 32.16 6.27 -2.19
CA MET A 74 32.85 4.99 -2.11
C MET A 74 33.15 4.43 -3.49
N TRP A 75 34.22 3.64 -3.58
CA TRP A 75 34.51 2.89 -4.80
C TRP A 75 33.50 1.74 -4.99
N PRO A 76 33.22 1.32 -6.23
CA PRO A 76 32.30 0.24 -6.51
C PRO A 76 32.63 -1.05 -5.76
N GLU A 77 33.92 -1.41 -5.60
CA GLU A 77 34.30 -2.62 -4.86
C GLU A 77 33.98 -2.51 -3.37
N GLN A 78 34.23 -1.35 -2.77
CA GLN A 78 33.91 -1.08 -1.37
C GLN A 78 32.39 -1.14 -1.13
N PHE A 79 31.64 -0.62 -2.09
CA PHE A 79 30.18 -0.66 -2.05
C PHE A 79 29.65 -2.10 -2.14
N GLU A 80 30.17 -2.93 -3.05
CA GLU A 80 29.79 -4.35 -3.14
C GLU A 80 30.20 -5.13 -1.89
N PHE A 81 31.36 -4.85 -1.31
CA PHE A 81 31.78 -5.44 -0.04
C PHE A 81 30.81 -5.09 1.10
N LEU A 82 30.46 -3.80 1.23
CA LEU A 82 29.48 -3.35 2.22
C LEU A 82 28.10 -3.95 1.96
N LEU A 83 27.69 -4.03 0.70
CA LEU A 83 26.41 -4.63 0.32
C LEU A 83 26.34 -6.08 0.77
N ASN A 84 27.38 -6.88 0.56
CA ASN A 84 27.41 -8.28 0.99
C ASN A 84 27.30 -8.46 2.50
N LEU A 85 27.89 -7.55 3.28
CA LEU A 85 27.79 -7.57 4.75
C LEU A 85 26.39 -7.21 5.24
N VAL A 86 25.74 -6.23 4.60
CA VAL A 86 24.48 -5.66 5.07
C VAL A 86 23.26 -6.32 4.39
N TYR A 87 23.47 -7.05 3.28
CA TYR A 87 22.45 -7.78 2.52
C TYR A 87 21.43 -8.53 3.39
N PRO A 88 21.84 -9.40 4.34
CA PRO A 88 20.88 -10.18 5.14
C PRO A 88 19.98 -9.32 6.02
N TYR A 89 20.40 -8.10 6.37
CA TYR A 89 19.62 -7.17 7.19
C TYR A 89 18.72 -6.25 6.36
N LEU A 90 19.01 -6.09 5.07
CA LEU A 90 18.24 -5.28 4.13
C LEU A 90 17.16 -6.08 3.41
N GLU A 91 17.22 -7.42 3.48
CA GLU A 91 16.23 -8.29 2.87
C GLU A 91 14.88 -8.19 3.58
N LYS A 92 13.98 -7.43 2.96
CA LYS A 92 12.66 -7.15 3.51
C LYS A 92 11.59 -8.03 2.88
N HIS A 93 10.94 -8.85 3.70
CA HIS A 93 9.77 -9.62 3.31
C HIS A 93 8.49 -8.82 3.60
N SER A 94 7.78 -8.37 2.57
CA SER A 94 6.52 -7.65 2.75
C SER A 94 5.55 -7.89 1.59
N ILE A 95 4.25 -7.66 1.82
CA ILE A 95 3.19 -7.80 0.81
C ILE A 95 3.45 -6.90 -0.42
N ARG A 96 4.11 -5.76 -0.22
CA ARG A 96 4.51 -4.86 -1.32
C ARG A 96 5.89 -5.28 -1.81
N LYS A 97 6.11 -5.18 -3.13
CA LYS A 97 7.43 -5.40 -3.73
C LYS A 97 8.47 -4.52 -3.01
N PRO A 98 9.43 -5.12 -2.27
CA PRO A 98 10.46 -4.37 -1.58
C PRO A 98 11.44 -3.76 -2.58
N LEU A 99 12.15 -2.70 -2.15
CA LEU A 99 13.30 -2.22 -2.90
C LEU A 99 14.41 -3.26 -2.85
N SER A 100 15.25 -3.31 -3.88
CA SER A 100 16.43 -4.17 -3.81
C SER A 100 17.40 -3.66 -2.74
N PRO A 101 18.10 -4.55 -2.02
CA PRO A 101 19.08 -4.18 -1.00
C PRO A 101 20.13 -3.19 -1.52
N LYS A 102 20.60 -3.40 -2.74
CA LYS A 102 21.54 -2.53 -3.45
C LYS A 102 21.07 -1.08 -3.54
N VAL A 103 19.80 -0.89 -3.89
CA VAL A 103 19.20 0.45 -4.00
C VAL A 103 18.98 1.06 -2.64
N CYS A 104 18.53 0.26 -1.66
CA CYS A 104 18.32 0.74 -0.30
C CYS A 104 19.64 1.26 0.31
N LEU A 105 20.73 0.52 0.11
CA LEU A 105 22.08 0.94 0.52
C LEU A 105 22.50 2.22 -0.21
N GLY A 106 22.36 2.25 -1.55
CA GLY A 106 22.69 3.43 -2.36
C GLY A 106 21.95 4.69 -1.94
N LEU A 107 20.65 4.59 -1.66
CA LEU A 107 19.83 5.71 -1.16
C LEU A 107 20.18 6.15 0.27
N THR A 108 20.72 5.25 1.08
CA THR A 108 21.12 5.56 2.45
C THR A 108 22.45 6.30 2.48
N LEU A 109 23.31 6.05 1.48
CA LEU A 109 24.65 6.62 1.36
C LEU A 109 24.69 7.93 0.57
N SER A 110 23.69 8.21 -0.26
CA SER A 110 23.52 9.45 -1.03
C SER A 110 22.97 10.60 -0.19
#